data_AF-A0A8D8B427-F1
#
_entry.id   AF-A0A8D8B427-F1
#
_cell.length_a   1.000
_cell.length_b   1.000
_cell.length_c   1.000
_cell.angle_alpha   90.00
_cell.angle_beta   90.00
_cell.angle_gamma   90.00
#
_symmetry.space_group_name_H-M   'P 1'
#
loop_
_entity.id
_entity.type
_entity.pdbx_description
1 polymer ?
#
loop_
_entity_poly.entity_id
_entity_poly.type
_entity_poly.pdbx_seq_one_letter_code
_entity_poly.pdbx_strand_id
1 'polypeptide(L)'
;MKIRLIVWLAITVLTSLVEGQFEYFTDDPPDDYFKRKSLDDCPIRFYWDMDKFNVHYAFGGVRAVRGEFQHMAAIGWNNSGSIKYLCGGSLITSKFVLTAAHCVADGEGKPPVTVRLGDTNLNSTEDVQFSQQAKSDHSWNFPTTK
;
A
#
# COMPACT_ATOMS: atom_id res chain seq x y z
N MET A 1 52.67 -16.88 3.39
CA MET A 1 51.80 -17.16 2.23
C MET A 1 50.42 -17.75 2.60
N LYS A 2 50.28 -18.59 3.64
CA LYS A 2 48.99 -19.24 3.98
C LYS A 2 47.88 -18.30 4.52
N ILE A 3 48.21 -17.25 5.27
CA ILE A 3 47.22 -16.33 5.87
C ILE A 3 46.46 -15.52 4.81
N ARG A 4 47.14 -15.08 3.74
CA ARG A 4 46.49 -14.32 2.66
C ARG A 4 45.44 -15.14 1.90
N LEU A 5 45.66 -16.44 1.76
CA LEU A 5 44.73 -17.35 1.07
C LEU A 5 43.47 -17.61 1.90
N ILE A 6 43.61 -17.72 3.22
CA ILE A 6 42.48 -17.94 4.15
C ILE A 6 41.61 -16.69 4.23
N VAL A 7 42.22 -15.50 4.28
CA VAL A 7 41.47 -14.23 4.27
C VAL A 7 40.71 -14.06 2.95
N TRP A 8 41.33 -14.41 1.82
CA TRP A 8 40.66 -14.36 0.52
C TRP A 8 39.48 -15.33 0.42
N LEU A 9 39.68 -16.58 0.85
CA LEU A 9 38.61 -17.59 0.89
C LEU A 9 37.47 -17.17 1.81
N ALA A 10 37.76 -16.60 2.98
CA ALA A 10 36.75 -16.10 3.90
C ALA A 10 35.96 -14.93 3.31
N ILE A 11 36.62 -13.99 2.63
CA ILE A 11 35.97 -12.86 1.95
C ILE A 11 35.07 -13.35 0.80
N THR A 12 35.54 -14.30 -0.02
CA THR A 12 34.71 -14.86 -1.12
C THR A 12 33.52 -15.67 -0.62
N VAL A 13 33.66 -16.37 0.51
CA VAL A 13 32.56 -17.10 1.15
C VAL A 13 31.54 -16.13 1.75
N LEU A 14 32.01 -15.04 2.38
CA LEU A 14 31.15 -13.97 2.91
C LEU A 14 30.38 -13.23 1.80
N THR A 15 30.98 -12.99 0.63
CA THR A 15 30.25 -12.37 -0.49
C THR A 15 29.20 -13.30 -1.08
N SER A 16 29.47 -14.61 -1.17
CA SER A 16 28.51 -15.58 -1.72
C SER A 16 27.28 -15.86 -0.85
N LEU A 17 27.26 -15.37 0.40
CA LEU A 17 26.12 -15.47 1.32
C LEU A 17 25.16 -14.28 1.21
N VAL A 18 25.48 -13.26 0.38
CA VAL A 18 24.69 -12.01 0.29
C VAL A 18 23.83 -11.92 -0.99
N GLU A 19 24.05 -12.73 -2.02
CA GLU A 19 23.16 -12.76 -3.18
C GLU A 19 21.99 -13.74 -3.01
N GLY A 20 21.03 -13.32 -2.20
CA GLY A 20 19.72 -13.97 -2.06
C GLY A 20 18.57 -12.98 -2.00
N GLN A 21 18.67 -11.82 -2.67
CA GLN A 21 17.51 -10.93 -2.85
C GLN A 21 16.70 -11.40 -4.05
N PHE A 22 15.66 -12.17 -3.77
CA PHE A 22 14.54 -12.30 -4.69
C PHE A 22 13.71 -11.03 -4.55
N GLU A 23 13.96 -10.04 -5.40
CA GLU A 23 13.18 -8.79 -5.44
C GLU A 23 11.78 -9.10 -6.00
N TYR A 24 10.86 -9.48 -5.11
CA TYR A 24 9.45 -9.71 -5.46
C TYR A 24 8.69 -8.43 -5.81
N PHE A 25 9.30 -7.27 -5.55
CA PHE A 25 8.77 -5.94 -5.82
C PHE A 25 9.86 -5.11 -6.49
N THR A 26 10.00 -5.25 -7.80
CA THR A 26 10.89 -4.40 -8.59
C THR A 26 10.19 -3.06 -8.85
N ASP A 27 10.93 -1.95 -8.72
CA ASP A 27 10.43 -0.62 -9.11
C ASP A 27 10.21 -0.51 -10.63
N ASP A 28 10.83 -1.40 -11.39
CA ASP A 28 10.69 -1.49 -12.84
C ASP A 28 9.47 -2.34 -13.23
N PRO A 29 8.53 -1.78 -14.02
CA PRO A 29 7.42 -2.56 -14.57
C PRO A 29 7.93 -3.54 -15.64
N PRO A 30 7.34 -4.73 -15.77
CA PRO A 30 7.73 -5.69 -16.81
C PRO A 30 7.56 -5.10 -18.23
N ASP A 31 8.38 -5.56 -19.18
CA ASP A 31 8.44 -5.06 -20.58
C ASP A 31 7.08 -5.09 -21.33
N ASP A 32 6.11 -5.85 -20.83
CA ASP A 32 4.78 -5.99 -21.39
C ASP A 32 3.72 -5.08 -20.74
N TYR A 33 4.09 -4.31 -19.72
CA TYR A 33 3.17 -3.51 -18.89
C TYR A 33 2.30 -2.57 -19.73
N PHE A 34 2.88 -1.90 -20.74
CA PHE A 34 2.17 -0.96 -21.62
C PHE A 34 1.46 -1.61 -22.80
N LYS A 35 1.64 -2.92 -23.02
CA LYS A 35 1.00 -3.65 -24.12
C LYS A 35 -0.42 -4.13 -23.77
N ARG A 36 -0.75 -4.17 -22.47
CA ARG A 36 -2.04 -4.59 -21.94
C ARG A 36 -3.06 -3.46 -21.99
N LYS A 37 -4.15 -3.68 -22.73
CA LYS A 37 -5.16 -2.65 -23.05
C LYS A 37 -6.57 -3.00 -22.57
N SER A 38 -6.83 -4.25 -22.16
CA SER A 38 -8.15 -4.70 -21.68
C SER A 38 -8.21 -4.78 -20.16
N LEU A 39 -9.43 -4.62 -19.61
CA LEU A 39 -9.74 -4.92 -18.20
C LEU A 39 -9.47 -6.39 -17.84
N ASP A 40 -9.53 -7.29 -18.83
CA ASP A 40 -9.24 -8.72 -18.66
C ASP A 40 -7.76 -8.98 -18.34
N ASP A 41 -6.88 -8.03 -18.66
CA ASP A 41 -5.44 -8.12 -18.40
C ASP A 41 -5.06 -7.63 -16.99
N CYS A 42 -6.04 -7.24 -16.16
CA CYS A 42 -5.80 -6.71 -14.81
C CYS A 42 -5.09 -7.71 -13.87
N PRO A 43 -5.44 -9.02 -13.85
CA PRO A 43 -4.80 -9.99 -12.94
C PRO A 43 -3.30 -10.15 -13.19
N ILE A 44 -2.87 -9.98 -14.43
CA ILE A 44 -1.48 -10.20 -14.87
C ILE A 44 -0.65 -8.91 -14.88
N ARG A 45 -1.27 -7.74 -14.71
CA ARG A 45 -0.59 -6.43 -14.75
C ARG A 45 0.25 -6.14 -13.51
N PHE A 46 -0.14 -6.68 -12.36
CA PHE A 46 0.54 -6.45 -11.07
C PHE A 46 1.28 -7.67 -10.53
N TYR A 47 1.05 -8.84 -11.12
CA TYR A 47 1.72 -10.07 -10.73
C TYR A 47 2.47 -10.60 -11.93
N TRP A 48 3.79 -10.73 -11.78
CA TRP A 48 4.59 -11.48 -12.73
C TRP A 48 4.06 -12.91 -12.76
N ASP A 49 3.81 -13.40 -13.97
CA ASP A 49 3.63 -14.79 -14.38
C ASP A 49 3.54 -15.85 -13.25
N MET A 50 2.40 -15.88 -12.55
CA MET A 50 2.09 -16.93 -11.56
C MET A 50 1.71 -18.26 -12.22
N ASP A 51 1.85 -18.39 -13.55
CA ASP A 51 1.47 -19.58 -14.32
C ASP A 51 2.39 -20.79 -14.04
N LYS A 52 3.48 -20.61 -13.27
CA LYS A 52 4.40 -21.69 -12.87
C LYS A 52 4.14 -22.29 -11.50
N PHE A 53 3.23 -21.74 -10.69
CA PHE A 53 2.89 -22.31 -9.40
C PHE A 53 1.40 -22.63 -9.32
N ASN A 54 1.03 -23.88 -9.67
CA ASN A 54 -0.29 -24.48 -9.42
C ASN A 54 -0.61 -24.67 -7.91
N VAL A 55 0.02 -23.87 -7.05
CA VAL A 55 -0.10 -23.93 -5.60
C VAL A 55 -0.18 -22.50 -5.09
N HIS A 56 -1.35 -22.10 -4.60
CA HIS A 56 -1.54 -20.81 -3.96
C HIS A 56 -0.87 -20.84 -2.59
N TYR A 57 0.32 -20.25 -2.48
CA TYR A 57 0.95 -20.04 -1.19
C TYR A 57 0.39 -18.77 -0.54
N ALA A 58 -0.12 -18.91 0.68
CA ALA A 58 -0.38 -17.76 1.53
C ALA A 58 0.95 -17.26 2.08
N PHE A 59 1.46 -16.16 1.52
CA PHE A 59 2.54 -15.42 2.14
C PHE A 59 1.91 -14.55 3.24
N GLY A 60 2.14 -14.92 4.50
CA GLY A 60 1.58 -14.18 5.63
C GLY A 60 1.96 -12.70 5.55
N GLY A 61 0.97 -11.81 5.71
CA GLY A 61 1.20 -10.37 5.64
C GLY A 61 2.10 -9.89 6.77
N VAL A 62 2.98 -8.94 6.46
CA VAL A 62 3.81 -8.21 7.44
C VAL A 62 3.33 -6.77 7.58
N ARG A 63 3.68 -6.11 8.69
CA ARG A 63 3.34 -4.71 8.89
C ARG A 63 4.06 -3.82 7.86
N ALA A 64 3.32 -2.94 7.21
CA ALA A 64 3.89 -1.96 6.29
C ALA A 64 4.85 -1.00 7.01
N VAL A 65 5.95 -0.64 6.34
CA VAL A 65 6.88 0.37 6.84
C VAL A 65 6.31 1.78 6.61
N ARG A 66 6.81 2.75 7.38
CA ARG A 66 6.39 4.14 7.23
C ARG A 66 6.71 4.62 5.81
N GLY A 67 5.70 5.10 5.10
CA GLY A 67 5.86 5.67 3.77
C GLY A 67 5.99 4.63 2.64
N GLU A 68 5.76 3.34 2.90
CA GLU A 68 5.72 2.29 1.86
C GLU A 68 4.54 2.52 0.90
N PHE A 69 3.36 2.79 1.45
CA PHE A 69 2.13 3.01 0.70
C PHE A 69 1.56 4.40 1.01
N GLN A 70 2.24 5.44 0.52
CA GLN A 70 1.90 6.84 0.85
C GLN A 70 0.52 7.27 0.34
N HIS A 71 -0.01 6.58 -0.68
CA HIS A 71 -1.33 6.83 -1.22
C HIS A 71 -2.46 6.23 -0.36
N MET A 72 -2.16 5.42 0.66
CA MET A 72 -3.19 4.85 1.53
C MET A 72 -3.84 5.92 2.40
N ALA A 73 -5.18 5.95 2.36
CA ALA A 73 -6.01 6.86 3.12
C ALA A 73 -6.91 6.09 4.08
N ALA A 74 -7.06 6.60 5.30
CA ALA A 74 -8.04 6.15 6.28
C ALA A 74 -9.16 7.19 6.40
N ILE A 75 -10.40 6.77 6.21
CA ILE A 75 -11.58 7.63 6.20
C ILE A 75 -12.32 7.46 7.53
N GLY A 76 -12.57 8.58 8.21
CA GLY A 76 -13.04 8.61 9.59
C GLY A 76 -14.35 9.36 9.81
N TRP A 77 -15.15 8.84 10.74
CA TRP A 77 -16.41 9.42 11.21
C TRP A 77 -16.31 9.86 12.66
N ASN A 78 -17.12 10.83 13.06
CA ASN A 78 -17.28 11.19 14.46
C ASN A 78 -18.13 10.12 15.16
N ASN A 79 -17.57 9.49 16.18
CA ASN A 79 -18.22 8.52 17.05
C ASN A 79 -18.09 8.97 18.50
N SER A 80 -19.14 9.60 19.02
CA SER A 80 -19.28 10.00 20.43
C SER A 80 -18.07 10.73 21.03
N GLY A 81 -17.45 11.63 20.25
CA GLY A 81 -16.29 12.42 20.69
C GLY A 81 -14.93 11.84 20.30
N SER A 82 -14.89 10.68 19.64
CA SER A 82 -13.68 10.10 19.05
C SER A 82 -13.83 9.95 17.53
N ILE A 83 -12.72 9.90 16.80
CA ILE A 83 -12.75 9.57 15.37
C ILE A 83 -12.60 8.06 15.21
N LYS A 84 -13.55 7.43 14.50
CA LYS A 84 -13.47 6.03 14.11
C LYS A 84 -13.21 5.92 12.62
N TYR A 85 -12.07 5.32 12.27
CA TYR A 85 -11.73 5.01 10.87
C TYR A 85 -12.43 3.72 10.46
N LEU A 86 -13.40 3.82 9.56
CA LEU A 86 -14.25 2.69 9.17
C LEU A 86 -13.96 2.22 7.74
N CYS A 87 -13.36 3.06 6.92
CA CYS A 87 -13.08 2.78 5.53
C CYS A 87 -11.66 3.18 5.14
N GLY A 88 -11.16 2.51 4.09
CA GLY A 88 -9.95 2.90 3.38
C GLY A 88 -10.24 3.73 2.12
N GLY A 89 -9.18 4.28 1.55
CA GLY A 89 -9.21 4.90 0.23
C GLY A 89 -7.80 5.06 -0.32
N SER A 90 -7.72 5.61 -1.53
CA SER A 90 -6.45 5.88 -2.20
C SER A 90 -6.39 7.33 -2.68
N LEU A 91 -5.33 8.05 -2.32
CA LEU A 91 -5.06 9.39 -2.82
C LEU A 91 -4.70 9.32 -4.31
N ILE A 92 -5.59 9.80 -5.17
CA ILE A 92 -5.41 9.80 -6.63
C ILE A 92 -4.90 11.15 -7.15
N THR A 93 -5.10 12.22 -6.39
CA THR A 93 -4.56 13.56 -6.65
C THR A 93 -4.30 14.26 -5.32
N SER A 94 -3.69 15.45 -5.34
CA SER A 94 -3.49 16.27 -4.13
C SER A 94 -4.78 16.67 -3.38
N LYS A 95 -5.98 16.48 -3.97
CA LYS A 95 -7.26 16.87 -3.39
C LYS A 95 -8.35 15.79 -3.43
N PHE A 96 -8.09 14.65 -4.08
CA PHE A 96 -9.10 13.62 -4.30
C PHE A 96 -8.62 12.27 -3.78
N VAL A 97 -9.48 11.63 -2.98
CA VAL A 97 -9.33 10.27 -2.49
C VAL A 97 -10.43 9.41 -3.10
N LEU A 98 -10.03 8.34 -3.76
CA LEU A 98 -10.95 7.33 -4.28
C LEU A 98 -11.30 6.34 -3.16
N THR A 99 -12.59 6.00 -3.02
CA THR A 99 -13.09 5.03 -2.05
C THR A 99 -14.33 4.31 -2.58
N ALA A 100 -14.85 3.34 -1.84
CA ALA A 100 -16.05 2.61 -2.20
C ALA A 100 -17.31 3.48 -2.01
N ALA A 101 -18.33 3.25 -2.86
CA ALA A 101 -19.59 3.98 -2.79
C ALA A 101 -20.34 3.80 -1.46
N HIS A 102 -20.15 2.68 -0.75
CA HIS A 102 -20.76 2.49 0.58
C HIS A 102 -20.02 3.23 1.70
N CYS A 103 -18.81 3.76 1.45
CA CYS A 103 -18.00 4.49 2.42
C CYS A 103 -18.33 5.99 2.44
N VAL A 104 -19.33 6.43 1.69
CA VAL A 104 -19.71 7.84 1.58
C VAL A 104 -20.60 8.28 2.73
N ALA A 105 -21.21 7.31 3.42
CA ALA A 105 -22.02 7.51 4.60
C ALA A 105 -21.85 6.33 5.56
N ASP A 106 -21.99 6.56 6.86
CA ASP A 106 -22.06 5.49 7.85
C ASP A 106 -23.45 4.82 7.88
N GLY A 107 -23.64 3.86 8.79
CA GLY A 107 -24.93 3.17 8.96
C GLY A 107 -26.10 4.08 9.37
N GLU A 108 -25.82 5.32 9.78
CA GLU A 108 -26.83 6.34 10.12
C GLU A 108 -26.98 7.38 9.00
N GLY A 109 -26.30 7.22 7.86
CA GLY A 109 -26.35 8.14 6.74
C GLY A 109 -25.46 9.38 6.90
N LYS A 110 -24.56 9.43 7.90
CA LYS A 110 -23.69 10.59 8.13
C LYS A 110 -22.44 10.51 7.25
N PRO A 111 -22.02 11.61 6.61
CA PRO A 111 -20.80 11.63 5.82
C PRO A 111 -19.55 11.52 6.71
N PRO A 112 -18.42 11.04 6.18
CA PRO A 112 -17.15 11.06 6.90
C PRO A 112 -16.75 12.50 7.21
N VAL A 113 -16.02 12.69 8.31
CA VAL A 113 -15.58 14.01 8.82
C VAL A 113 -14.09 14.28 8.62
N THR A 114 -13.31 13.24 8.36
CA THR A 114 -11.86 13.37 8.18
C THR A 114 -11.29 12.26 7.31
N VAL A 115 -10.18 12.58 6.65
CA VAL A 115 -9.32 11.62 5.97
C VAL A 115 -7.91 11.77 6.55
N ARG A 116 -7.28 10.65 6.90
CA ARG A 116 -5.90 10.59 7.37
C ARG A 116 -5.03 9.87 6.35
N LEU A 117 -3.89 10.47 6.01
CA LEU A 117 -2.91 9.95 5.06
C LEU A 117 -1.57 9.71 5.76
N GLY A 118 -0.79 8.73 5.28
CA GLY A 118 0.59 8.50 5.74
C GLY A 118 0.74 7.93 7.15
N ASP A 119 -0.34 7.39 7.73
CA ASP A 119 -0.34 6.75 9.05
C ASP A 119 -0.25 5.22 8.90
N THR A 120 0.62 4.58 9.69
CA THR A 120 0.79 3.12 9.73
C THR A 120 0.23 2.51 11.03
N ASN A 121 -0.32 3.32 11.92
CA ASN A 121 -0.92 2.89 13.18
C ASN A 121 -2.10 3.76 13.62
N LEU A 122 -3.31 3.41 13.18
CA LEU A 122 -4.52 4.13 13.55
C LEU A 122 -4.88 4.06 15.05
N ASN A 123 -4.24 3.17 15.82
CA ASN A 123 -4.48 3.00 17.26
C ASN A 123 -3.41 3.68 18.13
N SER A 124 -2.39 4.30 17.53
CA SER A 124 -1.34 5.05 18.23
C SER A 124 -1.38 6.51 17.86
N THR A 125 -0.91 7.37 18.77
CA THR A 125 -0.73 8.80 18.51
C THR A 125 0.71 9.14 18.10
N GLU A 126 1.63 8.18 18.16
CA GLU A 126 3.06 8.39 17.88
C GLU A 126 3.30 8.87 16.45
N ASP A 127 2.54 8.35 15.49
CA ASP A 127 2.70 8.63 14.07
C ASP A 127 1.84 9.80 13.58
N VAL A 128 1.01 10.38 14.46
CA VAL A 128 0.08 11.45 14.09
C VAL A 128 0.82 12.69 13.60
N GLN A 129 2.02 12.97 14.11
CA GLN A 129 2.85 14.12 13.69
C GLN A 129 3.27 14.06 12.22
N PHE A 130 3.33 12.87 11.64
CA PHE A 130 3.68 12.66 10.24
C PHE A 130 2.47 12.34 9.37
N SER A 131 1.31 12.10 10.01
CA SER A 131 0.06 11.87 9.30
C SER A 131 -0.53 13.21 8.85
N GLN A 132 -0.96 13.27 7.60
CA GLN A 132 -1.72 14.42 7.11
C GLN A 132 -3.19 14.15 7.38
N GLN A 133 -3.78 14.93 8.30
CA GLN A 133 -5.20 14.82 8.63
C GLN A 133 -5.97 15.99 8.00
N ALA A 134 -6.74 15.69 6.95
CA ALA A 134 -7.63 16.64 6.31
C ALA A 134 -9.04 16.49 6.89
N LYS A 135 -9.73 17.61 7.09
CA LYS A 135 -11.19 17.58 7.26
C LYS A 135 -11.81 17.30 5.90
N SER A 136 -12.78 16.39 5.85
CA SER A 136 -13.57 16.23 4.64
C SER A 136 -14.41 17.49 4.44
N ASP A 137 -14.44 17.98 3.21
CA ASP A 137 -15.39 19.01 2.83
C ASP A 137 -16.79 18.38 2.74
N HIS A 138 -17.82 19.14 3.11
CA HIS A 138 -19.20 18.69 3.16
C HIS A 138 -19.82 18.50 1.76
N SER A 139 -19.11 18.91 0.70
CA SER A 139 -19.53 18.78 -0.70
C SER A 139 -19.09 17.45 -1.31
N TRP A 140 -19.61 16.33 -0.79
CA TRP A 140 -19.48 15.00 -1.42
C TRP A 140 -20.40 14.89 -2.65
N ASN A 141 -20.14 15.69 -3.67
CA ASN A 141 -20.77 15.50 -4.97
C ASN A 141 -19.99 14.43 -5.74
N PHE A 142 -20.44 13.18 -5.64
CA PHE A 142 -20.02 12.18 -6.60
C PHE A 142 -20.56 12.60 -7.98
N PRO A 143 -19.70 12.79 -9.00
CA PRO A 143 -20.19 12.73 -10.37
C PRO A 143 -20.71 11.31 -10.56
N THR A 144 -22.02 11.13 -10.39
CA THR A 144 -22.67 9.90 -10.82
C THR A 144 -22.56 9.90 -12.34
N THR A 145 -21.65 9.10 -12.88
CA THR A 145 -21.69 8.74 -14.30
C THR A 145 -22.99 7.96 -14.48
N LYS A 146 -24.03 8.67 -14.93
CA LYS A 146 -25.19 8.05 -15.58
C LYS A 146 -24.78 7.47 -16.92
#